data_AF-A0A392NH60-F1
#
_entry.id   AF-A0A392NH60-F1
#
_cell.length_a   1.000
_cell.length_b   1.000
_cell.length_c   1.000
_cell.angle_alpha   90.00
_cell.angle_beta   90.00
_cell.angle_gamma   90.00
#
_symmetry.space_group_name_H-M   'P 1'
#
loop_
_entity.id
_entity.type
_entity.pdbx_description
1 polymer ?
#
loop_
_entity_poly.entity_id
_entity_poly.type
_entity_poly.pdbx_seq_one_letter_code
_entity_poly.pdbx_strand_id
1 'polypeptide(L)'
;MLVNFPRAQKVVQISCGWRHTIAVTDRANVYSWGRGANGQLGHGDNLDRNVPKIIDAFSVDGCSEQHIKSSKYPSSGKPLASLSERYAVVPNET
;
A
#
# COMPACT_ATOMS: atom_id res chain seq x y z
N MET A 1 5.40 -19.43 23.75
CA MET A 1 4.48 -18.37 23.28
C MET A 1 3.76 -18.92 22.06
N LEU A 2 2.44 -19.07 22.11
CA LEU A 2 1.64 -19.62 21.01
C LEU A 2 1.11 -18.45 20.18
N VAL A 3 1.38 -18.46 18.87
CA VAL A 3 1.00 -17.38 17.96
C VAL A 3 -0.31 -17.78 17.28
N ASN A 4 -1.38 -17.03 17.54
CA ASN A 4 -2.70 -17.30 16.98
C ASN A 4 -2.93 -16.48 15.71
N PHE A 5 -3.20 -17.17 14.60
CA PHE A 5 -3.60 -16.54 13.35
C PHE A 5 -5.13 -16.48 13.23
N PRO A 6 -5.69 -15.41 12.63
CA PRO A 6 -7.12 -15.32 12.35
C PRO A 6 -7.60 -16.55 11.60
N ARG A 7 -8.81 -17.04 11.92
CA ARG A 7 -9.47 -18.17 11.24
C ARG A 7 -8.67 -19.48 11.27
N ALA A 8 -7.75 -19.65 12.23
CA ALA A 8 -6.87 -20.82 12.34
C ALA A 8 -6.12 -21.13 11.02
N GLN A 9 -5.70 -20.08 10.31
CA GLN A 9 -4.92 -20.20 9.08
C GLN A 9 -3.59 -20.94 9.35
N LYS A 10 -3.22 -21.85 8.44
CA LYS A 10 -1.97 -22.58 8.55
C LYS A 10 -0.83 -21.73 8.01
N VAL A 11 0.28 -21.67 8.75
CA VAL A 11 1.50 -21.02 8.27
C VAL A 11 2.20 -21.96 7.31
N VAL A 12 2.45 -21.50 6.09
CA VAL A 12 3.18 -22.26 5.06
C VAL A 12 4.65 -21.85 4.98
N GLN A 13 4.97 -20.62 5.38
CA GLN A 13 6.33 -20.11 5.39
C GLN A 13 6.54 -19.14 6.54
N ILE A 14 7.75 -19.16 7.12
CA ILE A 14 8.17 -18.22 8.15
C ILE A 14 9.60 -17.76 7.85
N SER A 15 9.85 -16.48 8.09
CA SER A 15 11.19 -15.89 8.04
C SER A 15 11.40 -15.04 9.28
N CYS A 16 12.58 -15.18 9.90
CA CYS A 16 12.96 -14.45 11.09
C CYS A 16 14.17 -13.57 10.78
N GLY A 17 14.03 -12.28 11.01
CA GLY A 17 15.16 -11.37 11.08
C GLY A 17 15.70 -11.26 12.51
N TRP A 18 16.51 -10.24 12.75
CA TRP A 18 17.15 -10.06 14.07
C TRP A 18 16.15 -9.78 15.21
N ARG A 19 15.15 -8.93 14.95
CA ARG A 19 14.11 -8.56 15.93
C ARG A 19 12.71 -8.50 15.31
N HIS A 20 12.51 -9.11 14.15
CA HIS A 20 11.21 -9.13 13.47
C HIS A 20 10.97 -10.50 12.85
N THR A 21 9.71 -10.87 12.68
CA THR A 21 9.28 -12.13 12.11
C THR A 21 8.19 -11.85 11.08
N ILE A 22 8.25 -12.57 9.97
CA ILE A 22 7.27 -12.53 8.88
C ILE A 22 6.77 -13.95 8.67
N ALA A 23 5.46 -14.13 8.51
CA ALA A 23 4.83 -15.41 8.22
C ALA A 23 3.86 -15.28 7.04
N VAL A 24 3.84 -16.29 6.19
CA VAL A 24 2.90 -16.44 5.09
C VAL A 24 1.95 -17.58 5.43
N THR A 25 0.66 -17.37 5.24
CA THR A 25 -0.36 -18.40 5.46
C THR A 25 -0.79 -19.09 4.16
N ASP A 26 -1.43 -20.24 4.30
CA ASP A 26 -2.05 -21.03 3.21
C ASP A 26 -3.10 -20.25 2.40
N ARG A 27 -3.60 -19.15 2.96
CA ARG A 27 -4.52 -18.22 2.28
C ARG A 27 -3.83 -17.06 1.56
N ALA A 28 -2.52 -17.15 1.37
CA ALA A 28 -1.72 -16.08 0.78
C ALA A 28 -1.87 -14.73 1.54
N ASN A 29 -2.01 -14.80 2.87
CA ASN A 29 -1.90 -13.62 3.72
C ASN A 29 -0.50 -13.55 4.31
N VAL A 30 0.01 -12.32 4.41
CA VAL A 30 1.32 -12.03 4.97
C VAL A 30 1.13 -11.32 6.31
N TYR A 31 1.78 -11.84 7.33
CA TYR A 31 1.78 -11.26 8.67
C TYR A 31 3.19 -10.88 9.08
N SER A 32 3.33 -9.79 9.82
CA SER A 32 4.60 -9.35 10.41
C SER A 32 4.41 -8.87 11.85
N TRP A 33 5.42 -9.15 12.67
CA TRP A 33 5.50 -8.68 14.05
C TRP A 33 6.96 -8.59 14.52
N GLY A 34 7.16 -7.97 15.67
CA GLY A 34 8.43 -7.63 16.29
C GLY A 34 8.72 -6.13 16.22
N ARG A 35 9.99 -5.79 16.07
CA ARG A 35 10.48 -4.41 15.97
C ARG A 35 10.11 -3.82 14.61
N GLY A 36 9.47 -2.65 14.63
CA GLY A 36 9.06 -1.85 13.48
C GLY A 36 9.78 -0.51 13.34
N ALA A 37 10.71 -0.17 14.23
CA ALA A 37 11.44 1.11 14.21
C ALA A 37 11.98 1.57 12.84
N ASN A 38 12.34 0.64 11.94
CA ASN A 38 12.88 0.94 10.62
C ASN A 38 11.86 0.72 9.48
N GLY A 39 10.57 0.54 9.79
CA GLY A 39 9.52 0.26 8.82
C GLY A 39 9.55 -1.17 8.27
N GLN A 40 10.36 -2.06 8.87
CA GLN A 40 10.55 -3.44 8.38
C GLN A 40 9.30 -4.32 8.46
N LEU A 41 8.25 -3.85 9.15
CA LEU A 41 6.98 -4.56 9.25
C LEU A 41 6.02 -4.21 8.08
N GLY A 42 6.31 -3.20 7.26
CA GLY A 42 5.51 -2.92 6.07
C GLY A 42 4.08 -2.43 6.32
N HIS A 43 3.75 -1.96 7.52
CA HIS A 43 2.41 -1.45 7.87
C HIS A 43 2.21 0.05 7.58
N GLY A 44 3.17 0.70 6.90
CA GLY A 44 3.16 2.15 6.70
C GLY A 44 3.48 2.97 7.96
N ASP A 45 3.96 2.32 9.02
CA ASP A 45 4.38 2.95 10.27
C ASP A 45 5.72 2.38 10.77
N ASN A 46 6.32 3.06 11.75
CA ASN A 46 7.55 2.64 12.42
C ASN A 46 7.30 2.05 13.82
N LEU A 47 6.10 1.51 14.05
CA LEU A 47 5.67 1.05 15.36
C LEU A 47 5.99 -0.43 15.57
N ASP A 48 6.53 -0.76 16.74
CA ASP A 48 6.75 -2.15 17.15
C ASP A 48 5.41 -2.86 17.40
N ARG A 49 5.32 -4.14 17.04
CA ARG A 49 4.13 -4.98 17.24
C ARG A 49 4.50 -6.30 17.87
N ASN A 50 3.95 -6.61 19.04
CA ASN A 50 4.25 -7.88 19.72
C ASN A 50 3.33 -9.04 19.29
N VAL A 51 2.38 -8.76 18.39
CA VAL A 51 1.42 -9.74 17.85
C VAL A 51 1.43 -9.67 16.32
N PRO A 52 1.21 -10.80 15.63
CA PRO A 52 1.09 -10.81 14.17
C PRO A 52 0.05 -9.82 13.70
N LYS A 53 0.46 -8.88 12.85
CA LYS A 53 -0.44 -7.99 12.13
C LYS A 53 -0.35 -8.29 10.65
N ILE A 54 -1.50 -8.27 9.98
CA ILE A 54 -1.59 -8.46 8.54
C ILE A 54 -0.92 -7.29 7.80
N ILE A 55 -0.20 -7.60 6.73
CA ILE A 55 0.33 -6.60 5.81
C ILE A 55 -0.65 -6.46 4.65
N ASP A 56 -1.46 -5.42 4.70
CA ASP A 56 -2.57 -5.21 3.77
C ASP A 56 -2.13 -5.21 2.30
N ALA A 57 -0.96 -4.63 2.01
CA ALA A 57 -0.40 -4.53 0.67
C ALA A 57 -0.05 -5.88 0.02
N PHE A 58 0.14 -6.95 0.81
CA PHE A 58 0.56 -8.26 0.32
C PHE A 58 -0.43 -9.38 0.67
N SER A 59 -1.57 -9.04 1.26
CA SER A 59 -2.52 -10.03 1.77
C SER A 59 -3.83 -9.98 1.01
N VAL A 60 -4.36 -11.16 0.65
CA VAL A 60 -5.67 -11.28 0.00
C VAL A 60 -6.79 -10.75 0.90
N ASP A 61 -6.72 -11.06 2.20
CA ASP A 61 -7.68 -10.57 3.19
C ASP A 61 -7.41 -9.10 3.62
N GLY A 62 -6.33 -8.50 3.09
CA GLY A 62 -5.85 -7.16 3.41
C GLY A 62 -6.51 -6.03 2.61
N CYS A 63 -7.51 -6.33 1.77
CA CYS A 63 -8.24 -5.30 1.04
C CYS A 63 -9.09 -4.46 2.01
N SER A 64 -8.45 -3.48 2.64
CA SER A 64 -9.15 -2.29 3.03
C SER A 64 -9.55 -1.60 1.73
N GLU A 65 -10.84 -1.69 1.39
CA GLU A 65 -11.54 -0.91 0.37
C GLU A 65 -11.14 0.57 0.47
N GLN A 66 -10.00 0.95 -0.09
CA GLN A 66 -9.67 2.33 -0.35
C GLN A 66 -10.47 2.69 -1.60
N HIS A 67 -11.75 2.96 -1.38
CA HIS A 67 -12.62 3.62 -2.33
C HIS A 67 -11.85 4.83 -2.87
N ILE A 68 -11.30 4.72 -4.08
CA ILE A 68 -10.68 5.84 -4.79
C ILE A 68 -11.80 6.83 -4.99
N LYS A 69 -11.98 7.76 -4.04
CA LYS A 69 -12.91 8.87 -4.21
C LYS A 69 -12.34 9.68 -5.37
N SER A 70 -13.04 9.64 -6.49
CA SER A 70 -12.74 10.48 -7.65
C SER A 70 -12.50 11.91 -7.18
N SER A 71 -11.36 12.47 -7.57
CA SER A 71 -11.01 13.85 -7.26
C SER A 71 -12.14 14.75 -7.75
N LYS A 72 -12.89 15.37 -6.83
CA LYS A 72 -13.74 16.50 -7.17
C LYS A 72 -12.81 17.67 -7.44
N TYR A 73 -12.36 17.80 -8.68
CA TYR A 73 -11.92 19.10 -9.17
C TYR A 73 -13.07 20.08 -8.93
N PRO A 74 -12.87 21.19 -8.22
CA PRO A 74 -13.88 22.24 -8.20
C PRO A 74 -14.07 22.68 -9.66
N SER A 75 -15.27 22.43 -10.18
CA SER A 75 -15.77 22.97 -11.43
C SER A 75 -15.89 24.50 -11.29
N SER A 76 -14.76 25.20 -11.22
CA SER A 76 -14.71 26.61 -11.56
C SER A 76 -14.45 26.69 -13.06
N GLY A 77 -15.52 27.01 -13.78
CA GLY A 77 -15.57 26.98 -15.24
C GLY A 77 -14.45 27.80 -15.88
N LYS A 78 -13.42 27.10 -16.36
CA LYS A 78 -12.53 27.61 -17.39
C LYS A 78 -12.78 26.78 -18.65
N PRO A 79 -13.21 27.38 -19.76
CA PRO A 79 -13.27 26.69 -21.04
C PRO A 79 -11.89 26.14 -21.36
N LEU A 80 -11.84 24.87 -21.74
CA LEU A 80 -10.66 24.24 -22.30
C LEU A 80 -10.31 25.02 -23.58
N ALA A 81 -9.27 25.85 -23.52
CA ALA A 81 -8.75 26.54 -24.71
C ALA A 81 -8.54 25.50 -25.81
N SER A 82 -9.05 25.80 -27.01
CA SER A 82 -8.99 24.90 -28.16
C SER A 82 -7.53 24.52 -28.43
N LEU A 83 -7.28 23.27 -28.85
CA LEU A 83 -5.94 22.80 -29.23
C LEU A 83 -5.23 23.76 -30.21
N SER A 84 -6.00 24.50 -31.02
CA SER A 84 -5.51 25.51 -31.96
C SER A 84 -4.88 26.76 -31.31
N GLU A 85 -5.10 27.01 -30.03
CA GLU A 85 -4.57 28.19 -29.31
C GLU A 85 -3.25 27.90 -28.56
N ARG A 86 -2.79 26.64 -28.54
CA ARG A 86 -1.58 26.22 -27.81
C ARG A 86 -0.34 25.97 -28.66
N TYR A 87 -0.41 26.20 -29.97
CA TYR A 87 0.77 26.12 -30.83
C TYR A 87 1.31 27.51 -31.14
N ALA A 88 2.59 27.74 -30.82
CA ALA A 88 3.28 28.96 -31.23
C ALA A 88 3.50 28.93 -32.75
N VAL A 89 3.13 30.01 -33.43
CA VAL A 89 3.42 30.20 -34.87
C VAL A 89 4.92 30.42 -35.03
N VAL A 90 5.58 29.55 -35.80
CA VAL A 90 7.00 29.71 -36.16
C VAL A 90 7.12 30.89 -37.14
N PRO A 91 7.91 31.94 -36.86
CA PRO A 91 8.11 33.01 -37.82
C PRO A 91 8.94 32.49 -39.00
N ASN A 92 8.44 32.72 -40.22
CA ASN A 92 9.17 32.39 -41.45
C ASN A 92 10.39 33.32 -41.56
N GLU A 93 11.58 32.74 -41.59
CA GLU A 93 12.82 33.46 -41.91
C GLU A 93 12.74 33.97 -43.37
N THR A 94 13.17 35.23 -43.59
CA THR A 94 13.16 35.90 -44.90
C THR A 94 14.49 35.73 -45.61
#